data_AF-A0A447UKV2-F1
#
_entry.id   AF-A0A447UKV2-F1
#
_cell.length_a   1.000
_cell.length_b   1.000
_cell.length_c   1.000
_cell.angle_alpha   90.00
_cell.angle_beta   90.00
_cell.angle_gamma   90.00
#
_symmetry.space_group_name_H-M   'P 1'
#
loop_
_entity.id
_entity.type
_entity.pdbx_description
1 polymer ?
#
loop_
_entity_poly.entity_id
_entity_poly.type
_entity_poly.pdbx_seq_one_letter_code
_entity_poly.pdbx_strand_id
1 'polypeptide(L)'
;MPTLDLTASTGVSDTSYSGSKTHNSTQYDDSNMGQNKIGLSFSLPLYQGGMVNSQVKQAQYNFVGASEQLESAHRSVVQTVRSSFNNINASISSINAYKQAVVSAQSSLDANEAGYSVGTRTIVDVLDATTALYEAKQQLANARYNYLINQLNIKNALGTLNEQDLVALNNALGKPISTSPDNVAPETPQQDAAADGYNASTAQPASARSTSSNGNNPFRN
;
A
#
# COMPACT_ATOMS: atom_id res chain seq x y z
N MET A 1 3.45 -22.88 43.79
CA MET A 1 3.92 -22.09 44.94
C MET A 1 2.77 -21.95 45.93
N PRO A 2 3.03 -21.86 47.25
CA PRO A 2 1.99 -21.51 48.21
C PRO A 2 1.44 -20.10 47.92
N THR A 3 0.19 -19.86 48.27
CA THR A 3 -0.41 -18.53 48.30
C THR A 3 -0.76 -18.16 49.73
N LEU A 4 -0.63 -16.88 50.07
CA LEU A 4 -1.01 -16.31 51.36
C LEU A 4 -1.85 -15.06 51.10
N ASP A 5 -3.11 -15.11 51.49
CA ASP A 5 -4.11 -14.09 51.22
C ASP A 5 -4.61 -13.47 52.53
N LEU A 6 -4.72 -12.14 52.59
CA LEU A 6 -5.34 -11.42 53.70
C LEU A 6 -6.79 -11.09 53.32
N THR A 7 -7.72 -11.46 54.18
CA THR A 7 -9.14 -11.11 54.03
C THR A 7 -9.58 -10.25 55.20
N ALA A 8 -10.25 -9.15 54.90
CA ALA A 8 -10.89 -8.29 55.88
C ALA A 8 -12.33 -8.01 55.43
N SER A 9 -13.28 -8.15 56.34
CA SER A 9 -14.68 -7.85 56.05
C SER A 9 -15.36 -7.19 57.24
N THR A 10 -16.29 -6.31 56.94
CA THR A 10 -17.24 -5.74 57.90
C THR A 10 -18.63 -5.95 57.31
N GLY A 11 -19.56 -6.41 58.12
CA GLY A 11 -20.92 -6.70 57.66
C GLY A 11 -21.90 -6.62 58.80
N VAL A 12 -23.12 -6.18 58.47
CA VAL A 12 -24.25 -6.17 59.38
C VAL A 12 -25.31 -7.10 58.79
N SER A 13 -25.93 -7.93 59.61
CA SER A 13 -26.94 -8.89 59.23
C SER A 13 -28.12 -8.77 60.17
N ASP A 14 -29.25 -8.34 59.63
CA ASP A 14 -30.51 -8.23 60.35
C ASP A 14 -31.42 -9.38 59.90
N THR A 15 -31.79 -10.25 60.83
CA THR A 15 -32.63 -11.43 60.57
C THR A 15 -33.90 -11.32 61.39
N SER A 16 -35.05 -11.31 60.73
CA SER A 16 -36.37 -11.28 61.36
C SER A 16 -37.19 -12.50 60.96
N TYR A 17 -37.92 -13.09 61.90
CA TYR A 17 -38.71 -14.31 61.66
C TYR A 17 -40.21 -14.06 61.74
N SER A 18 -40.95 -14.54 60.75
CA SER A 18 -42.42 -14.44 60.71
C SER A 18 -43.06 -15.79 60.40
N GLY A 19 -44.16 -16.11 61.07
CA GLY A 19 -44.97 -17.30 60.77
C GLY A 19 -45.69 -17.86 62.00
N SER A 20 -46.60 -18.80 61.79
CA SER A 20 -47.38 -19.40 62.88
C SER A 20 -46.54 -20.27 63.83
N LYS A 21 -45.38 -20.76 63.38
CA LYS A 21 -44.46 -21.62 64.16
C LYS A 21 -43.38 -20.84 64.91
N THR A 22 -43.34 -19.51 64.80
CA THR A 22 -42.32 -18.66 65.45
C THR A 22 -42.78 -18.12 66.80
N HIS A 23 -44.04 -18.39 67.21
CA HIS A 23 -44.62 -17.87 68.43
C HIS A 23 -44.09 -18.61 69.67
N ASN A 24 -43.63 -17.85 70.68
CA ASN A 24 -43.24 -18.32 72.00
C ASN A 24 -41.99 -19.23 72.03
N SER A 25 -41.00 -18.96 71.17
CA SER A 25 -39.69 -19.58 71.22
C SER A 25 -38.61 -18.52 70.99
N THR A 26 -37.68 -18.39 71.95
CA THR A 26 -36.53 -17.46 71.90
C THR A 26 -35.54 -17.78 70.77
N GLN A 27 -35.77 -18.87 70.04
CA GLN A 27 -35.01 -19.24 68.85
C GLN A 27 -35.42 -18.41 67.60
N TYR A 28 -36.58 -17.75 67.63
CA TYR A 28 -37.13 -16.99 66.49
C TYR A 28 -37.26 -15.49 66.78
N ASP A 29 -36.48 -14.97 67.72
CA ASP A 29 -36.40 -13.53 67.97
C ASP A 29 -35.59 -12.83 66.85
N ASP A 30 -35.95 -11.59 66.56
CA ASP A 30 -35.22 -10.76 65.60
C ASP A 30 -33.77 -10.54 66.10
N SER A 31 -32.81 -10.74 65.22
CA SER A 31 -31.39 -10.63 65.55
C SER A 31 -30.66 -9.68 64.60
N ASN A 32 -30.05 -8.64 65.15
CA ASN A 32 -29.19 -7.72 64.41
C ASN A 32 -27.74 -7.99 64.83
N MET A 33 -26.91 -8.44 63.89
CA MET A 33 -25.51 -8.80 64.16
C MET A 33 -24.55 -7.99 63.29
N GLY A 34 -23.58 -7.33 63.92
CA GLY A 34 -22.42 -6.75 63.24
C GLY A 34 -21.18 -7.61 63.44
N GLN A 35 -20.42 -7.88 62.37
CA GLN A 35 -19.14 -8.60 62.44
C GLN A 35 -18.06 -7.90 61.63
N ASN A 36 -16.93 -7.66 62.29
CA ASN A 36 -15.66 -7.28 61.68
C ASN A 36 -14.71 -8.47 61.77
N LYS A 37 -14.19 -8.93 60.63
CA LYS A 37 -13.29 -10.08 60.54
C LYS A 37 -12.01 -9.67 59.84
N ILE A 38 -10.89 -10.19 60.33
CA ILE A 38 -9.58 -10.16 59.68
C ILE A 38 -9.04 -11.58 59.75
N GLY A 39 -8.61 -12.15 58.63
CA GLY A 39 -8.09 -13.51 58.55
C GLY A 39 -7.02 -13.66 57.49
N LEU A 40 -6.02 -14.48 57.78
CA LEU A 40 -5.01 -14.93 56.81
C LEU A 40 -5.39 -16.32 56.29
N SER A 41 -5.37 -16.49 54.97
CA SER A 41 -5.61 -17.76 54.30
C SER A 41 -4.32 -18.24 53.64
N PHE A 42 -3.82 -19.40 54.05
CA PHE A 42 -2.66 -20.03 53.45
C PHE A 42 -3.09 -21.26 52.65
N SER A 43 -2.68 -21.34 51.38
CA SER A 43 -2.99 -22.46 50.50
C SER A 43 -1.73 -23.00 49.84
N LEU A 44 -1.45 -24.29 50.02
CA LEU A 44 -0.33 -24.99 49.40
C LEU A 44 -0.84 -26.25 48.69
N PRO A 45 -1.01 -26.23 47.36
CA PRO A 45 -1.32 -27.44 46.61
C PRO A 45 -0.16 -28.43 46.69
N LEU A 46 -0.41 -29.61 47.26
CA LEU A 46 0.62 -30.66 47.37
C LEU A 46 0.71 -31.51 46.10
N TYR A 47 -0.44 -31.88 45.52
CA TYR A 47 -0.51 -32.61 44.27
C TYR A 47 -1.82 -32.29 43.52
N GLN A 48 -1.72 -31.96 42.24
CA GLN A 48 -2.86 -31.56 41.39
C GLN A 48 -2.99 -32.46 40.15
N GLY A 49 -2.70 -33.77 40.29
CA GLY A 49 -2.87 -34.73 39.19
C GLY A 49 -1.97 -34.46 37.98
N GLY A 50 -0.82 -33.82 38.18
CA GLY A 50 0.11 -33.47 37.10
C GLY A 50 -0.24 -32.19 36.31
N MET A 51 -1.32 -31.48 36.66
CA MET A 51 -1.77 -30.25 35.97
C MET A 51 -0.66 -29.19 35.86
N VAL A 52 -0.01 -28.85 36.97
CA VAL A 52 1.06 -27.84 37.00
C VAL A 52 2.26 -28.27 36.15
N ASN A 53 2.67 -29.54 36.24
CA ASN A 53 3.78 -30.04 35.43
C ASN A 53 3.47 -29.98 33.93
N SER A 54 2.23 -30.30 33.54
CA SER A 54 1.80 -30.21 32.14
C SER A 54 1.77 -28.76 31.65
N GLN A 55 1.23 -27.83 32.45
CA GLN A 55 1.21 -26.40 32.14
C GLN A 55 2.62 -25.81 32.01
N VAL A 56 3.54 -26.21 32.89
CA VAL A 56 4.95 -25.80 32.81
C VAL A 56 5.60 -26.32 31.53
N LYS A 57 5.40 -27.59 31.18
CA LYS A 57 5.91 -28.16 29.91
C LYS A 57 5.32 -27.45 28.69
N GLN A 58 4.03 -27.17 28.70
CA GLN A 58 3.38 -26.41 27.63
C GLN A 58 4.00 -25.01 27.51
N ALA A 59 4.21 -24.31 28.62
CA ALA A 59 4.86 -23.00 28.62
C ALA A 59 6.31 -23.05 28.09
N GLN A 60 7.05 -24.12 28.41
CA GLN A 60 8.39 -24.34 27.85
C GLN A 60 8.36 -24.52 26.33
N TYR A 61 7.45 -25.33 25.80
CA TYR A 61 7.30 -25.48 24.35
C TYR A 61 6.80 -24.21 23.67
N ASN A 62 5.92 -23.43 24.32
CA ASN A 62 5.53 -22.11 23.83
C ASN A 62 6.72 -21.15 23.75
N PHE A 63 7.61 -21.18 24.74
CA PHE A 63 8.85 -20.40 24.72
C PHE A 63 9.78 -20.81 23.58
N VAL A 64 9.93 -22.13 23.32
CA VAL A 64 10.67 -22.62 22.14
C VAL A 64 10.02 -22.12 20.85
N GLY A 65 8.69 -22.21 20.73
CA GLY A 65 7.96 -21.70 19.58
C GLY A 65 8.17 -20.19 19.36
N ALA A 66 8.14 -19.39 20.43
CA ALA A 66 8.44 -17.97 20.36
C ALA A 66 9.90 -17.69 19.94
N SER A 67 10.85 -18.54 20.37
CA SER A 67 12.26 -18.45 19.96
C SER A 67 12.45 -18.73 18.47
N GLU A 68 11.76 -19.74 17.93
CA GLU A 68 11.77 -20.03 16.49
C GLU A 68 11.08 -18.91 15.67
N GLN A 69 10.03 -18.29 16.20
CA GLN A 69 9.41 -17.11 15.59
C GLN A 69 10.37 -15.93 15.53
N LEU A 70 11.15 -15.70 16.59
CA LEU A 70 12.20 -14.67 16.61
C LEU A 70 13.27 -14.93 15.53
N GLU A 71 13.73 -16.18 15.40
CA GLU A 71 14.70 -16.56 14.38
C GLU A 71 14.13 -16.42 12.95
N SER A 72 12.86 -16.78 12.75
CA SER A 72 12.15 -16.57 11.49
C SER A 72 12.04 -15.08 11.14
N ALA A 73 11.68 -14.23 12.09
CA ALA A 73 11.64 -12.79 11.91
C ALA A 73 13.02 -12.22 11.56
N HIS A 74 14.08 -12.68 12.24
CA HIS A 74 15.45 -12.30 11.92
C HIS A 74 15.85 -12.68 10.49
N ARG A 75 15.57 -13.92 10.06
CA ARG A 75 15.83 -14.37 8.68
C ARG A 75 15.03 -13.57 7.64
N SER A 76 13.78 -13.25 7.94
CA SER A 76 12.93 -12.42 7.08
C SER A 76 13.51 -11.02 6.90
N VAL A 77 13.99 -10.39 7.98
CA VAL A 77 14.66 -9.08 7.92
C VAL A 77 15.96 -9.17 7.11
N VAL A 78 16.79 -10.20 7.33
CA VAL A 78 18.03 -10.41 6.56
C VAL A 78 17.73 -10.55 5.06
N GLN A 79 16.72 -11.35 4.69
CA GLN A 79 16.29 -11.49 3.31
C GLN A 79 15.82 -10.14 2.74
N THR A 80 14.97 -9.42 3.47
CA THR A 80 14.39 -8.13 3.04
C THR A 80 15.45 -7.06 2.83
N VAL A 81 16.45 -6.97 3.71
CA VAL A 81 17.57 -6.02 3.56
C VAL A 81 18.41 -6.40 2.34
N ARG A 82 18.74 -7.69 2.16
CA ARG A 82 19.52 -8.16 1.01
C ARG A 82 18.79 -7.93 -0.32
N SER A 83 17.50 -8.24 -0.39
CA SER A 83 16.70 -8.02 -1.60
C SER A 83 16.58 -6.52 -1.90
N SER A 84 16.34 -5.68 -0.90
CA SER A 84 16.29 -4.22 -1.06
C SER A 84 17.62 -3.66 -1.57
N PHE A 85 18.75 -4.12 -1.04
CA PHE A 85 20.07 -3.74 -1.52
C PHE A 85 20.29 -4.15 -2.98
N ASN A 86 19.94 -5.38 -3.35
CA ASN A 86 20.03 -5.86 -4.73
C ASN A 86 19.12 -5.05 -5.67
N ASN A 87 17.92 -4.70 -5.23
CA ASN A 87 16.97 -3.89 -6.01
C ASN A 87 17.50 -2.48 -6.28
N ILE A 88 18.20 -1.86 -5.32
CA ILE A 88 18.86 -0.57 -5.52
C ILE A 88 19.95 -0.69 -6.59
N ASN A 89 20.83 -1.70 -6.48
CA ASN A 89 21.90 -1.92 -7.46
C ASN A 89 21.35 -2.20 -8.86
N ALA A 90 20.30 -3.01 -8.94
CA ALA A 90 19.58 -3.28 -10.19
C ALA A 90 18.98 -1.98 -10.76
N SER A 91 18.35 -1.16 -9.93
CA SER A 91 17.76 0.12 -10.35
C SER A 91 18.81 1.10 -10.90
N ILE A 92 19.99 1.18 -10.28
CA ILE A 92 21.11 1.99 -10.79
C ILE A 92 21.54 1.49 -12.18
N SER A 93 21.64 0.16 -12.33
CA SER A 93 22.02 -0.46 -13.59
C SER A 93 20.96 -0.23 -14.67
N SER A 94 19.68 -0.36 -14.35
CA SER A 94 18.55 -0.05 -15.23
C SER A 94 18.55 1.42 -15.66
N ILE A 95 18.80 2.37 -14.74
CA ILE A 95 18.91 3.79 -15.09
C ILE A 95 20.03 4.01 -16.12
N ASN A 96 21.19 3.39 -15.92
CA ASN A 96 22.31 3.54 -16.86
C ASN A 96 22.00 2.90 -18.23
N ALA A 97 21.37 1.72 -18.23
CA ALA A 97 20.93 1.06 -19.45
C ALA A 97 19.91 1.91 -20.23
N TYR A 98 18.87 2.44 -19.56
CA TYR A 98 17.86 3.26 -20.22
C TYR A 98 18.39 4.64 -20.63
N LYS A 99 19.36 5.22 -19.91
CA LYS A 99 20.08 6.42 -20.40
C LYS A 99 20.74 6.14 -21.74
N GLN A 100 21.44 5.00 -21.87
CA GLN A 100 22.07 4.61 -23.12
C GLN A 100 21.05 4.29 -24.21
N ALA A 101 19.93 3.64 -23.84
CA ALA A 101 18.84 3.33 -24.77
C ALA A 101 18.23 4.61 -25.36
N VAL A 102 18.04 5.67 -24.56
CA VAL A 102 17.56 6.97 -25.06
C VAL A 102 18.53 7.58 -26.06
N VAL A 103 19.84 7.55 -25.77
CA VAL A 103 20.86 8.06 -26.70
C VAL A 103 20.85 7.27 -28.02
N SER A 104 20.75 5.94 -27.93
CA SER A 104 20.68 5.08 -29.11
C SER A 104 19.40 5.30 -29.92
N ALA A 105 18.24 5.42 -29.26
CA ALA A 105 16.96 5.65 -29.91
C ALA A 105 16.92 7.02 -30.59
N GLN A 106 17.52 8.05 -29.98
CA GLN A 106 17.65 9.37 -30.59
C GLN A 106 18.51 9.29 -31.86
N SER A 107 19.69 8.67 -31.78
CA SER A 107 20.54 8.51 -32.97
C SER A 107 19.85 7.70 -34.08
N SER A 108 19.01 6.73 -33.73
CA SER A 108 18.21 5.97 -34.70
C SER A 108 17.14 6.83 -35.35
N LEU A 109 16.48 7.71 -34.58
CA LEU A 109 15.50 8.66 -35.11
C LEU A 109 16.18 9.62 -36.09
N ASP A 110 17.30 10.23 -35.69
CA ASP A 110 18.05 11.17 -36.52
C ASP A 110 18.47 10.53 -37.87
N ALA A 111 18.90 9.26 -37.84
CA ALA A 111 19.27 8.51 -39.03
C ALA A 111 18.06 8.19 -39.93
N ASN A 112 16.91 7.83 -39.36
CA ASN A 112 15.69 7.58 -40.13
C ASN A 112 15.12 8.86 -40.73
N GLU A 113 15.19 9.99 -40.02
CA GLU A 113 14.79 11.30 -40.54
C GLU A 113 15.67 11.75 -41.71
N ALA A 114 16.99 11.58 -41.59
CA ALA A 114 17.92 11.83 -42.69
C ALA A 114 17.63 10.90 -43.88
N GLY A 115 17.41 9.61 -43.62
CA GLY A 115 17.06 8.61 -44.64
C GLY A 115 15.74 8.92 -45.34
N TYR A 116 14.73 9.39 -44.60
CA TYR A 116 13.44 9.81 -45.14
C TYR A 116 13.59 11.04 -46.05
N SER A 117 14.41 12.00 -45.64
CA SER A 117 14.69 13.24 -46.40
C SER A 117 15.34 12.96 -47.76
N VAL A 118 16.10 11.87 -47.88
CA VAL A 118 16.73 11.44 -49.15
C VAL A 118 15.99 10.27 -49.83
N GLY A 119 14.83 9.86 -49.31
CA GLY A 119 13.98 8.82 -49.88
C GLY A 119 14.48 7.36 -49.68
N THR A 120 15.45 7.12 -48.81
CA THR A 120 15.95 5.77 -48.49
C THR A 120 15.21 5.10 -47.33
N ARG A 121 14.40 5.87 -46.58
CA ARG A 121 13.51 5.39 -45.52
C ARG A 121 12.09 5.93 -45.73
N THR A 122 11.11 5.27 -45.13
CA THR A 122 9.71 5.67 -45.19
C THR A 122 9.30 6.51 -43.97
N ILE A 123 8.16 7.21 -44.06
CA ILE A 123 7.61 7.94 -42.90
C ILE A 123 7.27 7.01 -41.73
N VAL A 124 6.92 5.75 -42.02
CA VAL A 124 6.63 4.75 -40.98
C VAL A 124 7.89 4.44 -40.16
N ASP A 125 9.07 4.33 -40.80
CA ASP A 125 10.34 4.14 -40.09
C ASP A 125 10.65 5.29 -39.10
N VAL A 126 10.26 6.52 -39.44
CA VAL A 126 10.43 7.70 -38.58
C VAL A 126 9.45 7.67 -37.41
N LEU A 127 8.19 7.30 -37.66
CA LEU A 127 7.17 7.19 -36.61
C LEU A 127 7.49 6.06 -35.62
N ASP A 128 7.99 4.92 -36.11
CA ASP A 128 8.42 3.80 -35.27
C ASP A 128 9.62 4.19 -34.40
N ALA A 129 10.63 4.86 -34.99
CA ALA A 129 11.79 5.35 -34.23
C ALA A 129 11.40 6.44 -33.21
N THR A 130 10.44 7.30 -33.55
CA THR A 130 9.89 8.30 -32.63
C THR A 130 9.22 7.61 -31.44
N THR A 131 8.39 6.59 -31.71
CA THR A 131 7.72 5.80 -30.67
C THR A 131 8.74 5.15 -29.75
N ALA A 132 9.75 4.46 -30.31
CA ALA A 132 10.82 3.83 -29.54
C ALA A 132 11.61 4.82 -28.66
N LEU A 133 11.86 6.04 -29.15
CA LEU A 133 12.51 7.10 -28.36
C LEU A 133 11.66 7.51 -27.16
N TYR A 134 10.35 7.71 -27.35
CA TYR A 134 9.45 8.09 -26.26
C TYR A 134 9.25 6.96 -25.25
N GLU A 135 9.18 5.70 -25.70
CA GLU A 135 9.17 4.53 -24.82
C GLU A 135 10.45 4.46 -23.96
N ALA A 136 11.63 4.63 -24.57
CA ALA A 136 12.90 4.65 -23.84
C ALA A 136 12.96 5.80 -22.81
N LYS A 137 12.46 6.99 -23.16
CA LYS A 137 12.35 8.14 -22.24
C LYS A 137 11.41 7.83 -21.06
N GLN A 138 10.27 7.20 -21.32
CA GLN A 138 9.32 6.79 -20.28
C GLN A 138 9.92 5.74 -19.35
N GLN A 139 10.58 4.72 -19.90
CA GLN A 139 11.26 3.68 -19.12
C GLN A 139 12.37 4.25 -18.24
N LEU A 140 13.15 5.22 -18.75
CA LEU A 140 14.15 5.94 -17.97
C LEU A 140 13.52 6.71 -16.80
N ALA A 141 12.39 7.39 -17.03
CA ALA A 141 11.67 8.12 -15.98
C ALA A 141 11.16 7.16 -14.89
N ASN A 142 10.52 6.05 -15.29
CA ASN A 142 10.05 5.02 -14.36
C ASN A 142 11.20 4.41 -13.56
N ALA A 143 12.34 4.12 -14.19
CA ALA A 143 13.51 3.58 -13.50
C ALA A 143 14.07 4.55 -12.43
N ARG A 144 14.01 5.87 -12.68
CA ARG A 144 14.40 6.88 -11.68
C ARG A 144 13.45 6.88 -10.48
N TYR A 145 12.15 6.80 -10.70
CA TYR A 145 11.18 6.69 -9.59
C TYR A 145 11.35 5.40 -8.81
N ASN A 146 11.54 4.26 -9.49
CA ASN A 146 11.78 2.97 -8.85
C ASN A 146 13.04 3.01 -7.96
N TYR A 147 14.10 3.69 -8.40
CA TYR A 147 15.29 3.91 -7.58
C TYR A 147 14.99 4.69 -6.29
N LEU A 148 14.23 5.78 -6.37
CA LEU A 148 13.84 6.57 -5.19
C LEU A 148 12.99 5.75 -4.21
N ILE A 149 12.01 4.99 -4.71
CA ILE A 149 11.20 4.09 -3.88
C ILE A 149 12.07 3.01 -3.24
N ASN A 150 13.02 2.43 -3.99
CA ASN A 150 13.94 1.44 -3.45
C ASN A 150 14.87 2.00 -2.36
N GLN A 151 15.26 3.29 -2.43
CA GLN A 151 15.95 3.96 -1.33
C GLN A 151 15.09 4.05 -0.06
N LEU A 152 13.79 4.32 -0.19
CA LEU A 152 12.88 4.32 0.98
C LEU A 152 12.68 2.91 1.52
N ASN A 153 12.54 1.90 0.64
CA ASN A 153 12.35 0.51 1.04
C ASN A 153 13.52 -0.02 1.86
N ILE A 154 14.77 0.31 1.50
CA ILE A 154 15.91 -0.12 2.32
C ILE A 154 15.93 0.58 3.68
N LYS A 155 15.55 1.86 3.76
CA LYS A 155 15.45 2.61 5.03
C LYS A 155 14.36 2.04 5.93
N ASN A 156 13.23 1.62 5.33
CA ASN A 156 12.15 0.92 6.01
C ASN A 156 12.61 -0.44 6.53
N ALA A 157 13.30 -1.24 5.71
CA ALA A 157 13.85 -2.53 6.11
C ALA A 157 14.89 -2.43 7.22
N LEU A 158 15.64 -1.31 7.28
CA LEU A 158 16.56 -0.99 8.36
C LEU A 158 15.87 -0.45 9.62
N GLY A 159 14.57 -0.16 9.57
CA GLY A 159 13.81 0.43 10.68
C GLY A 159 14.19 1.89 10.99
N THR A 160 14.85 2.58 10.05
CA THR A 160 15.37 3.95 10.24
C THR A 160 14.63 5.00 9.42
N LEU A 161 13.62 4.59 8.65
CA LEU A 161 12.81 5.50 7.84
C LEU A 161 12.14 6.57 8.72
N ASN A 162 12.43 7.83 8.41
CA ASN A 162 11.93 8.98 9.18
C ASN A 162 11.55 10.15 8.27
N GLU A 163 11.03 11.23 8.86
CA GLU A 163 10.63 12.45 8.15
C GLU A 163 11.82 13.11 7.43
N GLN A 164 13.03 13.01 7.97
CA GLN A 164 14.23 13.58 7.34
C GLN A 164 14.56 12.88 6.00
N ASP A 165 14.32 11.58 5.88
CA ASP A 165 14.45 10.85 4.61
C ASP A 165 13.43 11.37 3.56
N LEU A 166 12.20 11.70 4.00
CA LEU A 166 11.18 12.28 3.11
C LEU A 166 11.55 13.70 2.67
N VAL A 167 12.09 14.51 3.58
CA VAL A 167 12.59 15.86 3.25
C VAL A 167 13.75 15.77 2.25
N ALA A 168 14.69 14.84 2.46
CA ALA A 168 15.79 14.62 1.54
C ALA A 168 15.30 14.21 0.14
N LEU A 169 14.29 13.35 0.06
CA LEU A 169 13.64 12.98 -1.21
C LEU A 169 12.91 14.17 -1.84
N ASN A 170 12.15 14.94 -1.06
CA ASN A 170 11.44 16.12 -1.54
C ASN A 170 12.41 17.17 -2.12
N ASN A 171 13.58 17.33 -1.52
CA ASN A 171 14.63 18.23 -2.04
C ASN A 171 15.25 17.74 -3.35
N ALA A 172 15.13 16.45 -3.67
CA ALA A 172 15.52 15.90 -4.95
C ALA A 172 14.43 16.08 -6.04
N LEU A 173 13.20 16.45 -5.64
CA LEU A 173 12.12 16.78 -6.57
C LEU A 173 12.32 18.19 -7.12
N GLY A 174 11.93 18.36 -8.39
CA GLY A 174 12.13 19.58 -9.15
C GLY A 174 10.90 20.49 -9.15
N LYS A 175 10.65 21.10 -10.32
CA LYS A 175 9.57 22.06 -10.52
C LYS A 175 8.19 21.43 -10.25
N PRO A 176 7.23 22.20 -9.69
CA PRO A 176 5.87 21.73 -9.55
C PRO A 176 5.29 21.44 -10.95
N ILE A 177 4.64 20.30 -11.07
CA ILE A 177 3.89 19.88 -12.26
C ILE A 177 2.40 19.94 -11.93
N SER A 178 1.59 20.44 -12.87
CA SER A 178 0.13 20.47 -12.70
C SER A 178 -0.40 19.04 -12.75
N THR A 179 -1.15 18.64 -11.72
CA THR A 179 -1.89 17.37 -11.67
C THR A 179 -3.36 17.54 -12.05
N SER A 180 -3.75 18.73 -12.54
CA SER A 180 -5.12 18.98 -13.01
C SER A 180 -5.35 18.23 -14.32
N PRO A 181 -6.51 17.55 -14.52
CA PRO A 181 -6.81 16.70 -15.67
C PRO A 181 -6.44 17.34 -17.02
N ASP A 182 -6.79 18.62 -17.19
CA ASP A 182 -6.57 19.42 -18.40
C ASP A 182 -5.11 19.50 -18.88
N ASN A 183 -4.14 19.25 -18.00
CA ASN A 183 -2.71 19.34 -18.31
C ASN A 183 -2.05 17.97 -18.54
N VAL A 184 -2.70 16.88 -18.15
CA VAL A 184 -2.12 15.51 -18.19
C VAL A 184 -2.51 14.79 -19.47
N ALA A 185 -3.65 15.15 -20.05
CA ALA A 185 -4.07 14.77 -21.40
C ALA A 185 -4.61 16.02 -22.10
N PRO A 186 -3.91 16.62 -23.08
CA PRO A 186 -4.53 17.64 -23.90
C PRO A 186 -5.71 16.98 -24.62
N GLU A 187 -6.94 17.36 -24.25
CA GLU A 187 -8.14 16.90 -24.92
C GLU A 187 -8.04 17.31 -26.40
N THR A 188 -7.84 16.31 -27.26
CA THR A 188 -8.02 16.53 -28.69
C THR A 188 -9.52 16.58 -28.96
N PRO A 189 -10.03 17.49 -29.81
CA PRO A 189 -11.47 17.56 -30.12
C PRO A 189 -12.08 16.24 -30.59
N GLN A 190 -11.25 15.30 -31.09
CA GLN A 190 -11.68 13.94 -31.44
C GLN A 190 -11.92 13.02 -30.23
N GLN A 191 -11.27 13.24 -29.08
CA GLN A 191 -11.49 12.46 -27.85
C GLN A 191 -12.78 12.87 -27.15
N ASP A 192 -13.10 14.16 -27.12
CA ASP A 192 -14.36 14.67 -26.57
C ASP A 192 -15.56 14.18 -27.39
N ALA A 193 -15.44 14.19 -28.73
CA ALA A 193 -16.49 13.70 -29.62
C ALA A 193 -16.83 12.20 -29.39
N ALA A 194 -15.84 11.39 -29.00
CA ALA A 194 -16.02 9.98 -28.69
C ALA A 194 -16.57 9.75 -27.27
N ALA A 195 -16.20 10.59 -26.30
CA ALA A 195 -16.70 10.53 -24.92
C ALA A 195 -18.16 11.03 -24.80
N ASP A 196 -18.52 12.05 -25.57
CA ASP A 196 -19.86 12.66 -25.58
C ASP A 196 -20.87 11.92 -26.48
N GLY A 197 -20.47 10.80 -27.10
CA GLY A 197 -21.38 9.96 -27.88
C GLY A 197 -21.85 10.57 -29.20
N TYR A 198 -21.18 11.59 -29.73
CA TYR A 198 -21.51 12.17 -31.03
C TYR A 198 -21.00 11.25 -32.15
N ASN A 199 -21.83 10.28 -32.52
CA ASN A 199 -21.65 9.49 -33.73
C ASN A 199 -21.73 10.41 -34.96
N ALA A 200 -20.64 10.50 -35.74
CA ALA A 200 -20.51 11.35 -36.92
C ALA A 200 -21.36 10.88 -38.13
N SER A 201 -22.60 10.44 -37.91
CA SER A 201 -23.51 9.93 -38.93
C SER A 201 -24.57 10.95 -39.39
N THR A 202 -24.54 12.20 -38.93
CA THR A 202 -25.54 13.22 -39.31
C THR A 202 -24.95 14.51 -39.90
N ALA A 203 -23.73 14.46 -40.46
CA ALA A 203 -23.33 15.44 -41.46
C ALA A 203 -23.99 15.08 -42.81
N GLN A 204 -25.17 15.66 -43.03
CA GLN A 204 -25.97 15.62 -44.24
C GLN A 204 -25.12 15.82 -45.52
N PRO A 205 -25.21 14.96 -46.55
CA PRO A 205 -24.43 15.12 -47.77
C PRO A 205 -25.00 16.26 -48.63
N ALA A 206 -24.32 17.39 -48.67
CA ALA A 206 -24.61 18.44 -49.64
C ALA A 206 -24.03 18.05 -51.02
N SER A 207 -24.83 17.26 -51.75
CA SER A 207 -24.94 17.19 -53.22
C SER A 207 -23.66 17.28 -54.06
N ALA A 208 -23.22 16.12 -54.56
CA ALA A 208 -22.58 16.05 -55.87
C ALA A 208 -23.61 16.44 -56.96
N ARG A 209 -23.31 17.48 -57.75
CA ARG A 209 -24.01 17.74 -59.01
C ARG A 209 -23.16 17.22 -60.17
N SER A 210 -23.79 16.40 -60.99
CA SER A 210 -23.28 15.69 -62.15
C SER A 210 -22.78 16.60 -63.28
N THR A 211 -21.86 16.04 -64.05
CA THR A 211 -21.24 16.50 -65.31
C THR A 211 -22.24 16.92 -66.40
N SER A 212 -21.87 17.88 -67.26
CA SER A 212 -22.12 17.87 -68.72
C SER A 212 -21.49 19.07 -69.45
N SER A 213 -20.50 18.77 -70.30
CA SER A 213 -20.34 19.16 -71.72
C SER A 213 -20.87 20.49 -72.29
N ASN A 214 -19.99 21.08 -73.12
CA ASN A 214 -20.20 21.94 -74.31
C ASN A 214 -20.50 23.44 -74.15
N GLY A 215 -19.65 24.27 -74.80
CA GLY A 215 -20.11 25.53 -75.41
C GLY A 215 -19.26 26.78 -75.17
N ASN A 216 -18.27 26.99 -76.04
CA ASN A 216 -17.87 28.24 -76.71
C ASN A 216 -17.86 29.60 -75.96
N ASN A 217 -16.65 30.18 -75.93
CA ASN A 217 -16.28 31.60 -75.80
C ASN A 217 -17.32 32.57 -76.43
N PRO A 218 -17.68 33.72 -75.81
CA PRO A 218 -17.04 34.99 -76.21
C PRO A 218 -17.08 36.13 -75.15
N PHE A 219 -16.17 37.11 -75.28
CA PHE A 219 -16.08 38.39 -74.54
C PHE A 219 -15.49 38.28 -73.12
N ARG A 220 -14.68 39.20 -72.59
CA ARG A 220 -14.10 40.49 -72.99
C ARG A 220 -13.29 40.93 -71.76
N ASN A 221 -12.12 41.56 -71.99
CA ASN A 221 -11.32 42.41 -71.09
C ASN A 221 -11.28 42.12 -69.59
#